data_AF-A0A3B1BIT2-F1
#
_entry.id   AF-A0A3B1BIT2-F1
#
_cell.length_a   1.000
_cell.length_b   1.000
_cell.length_c   1.000
_cell.angle_alpha   90.00
_cell.angle_beta   90.00
_cell.angle_gamma   90.00
#
_symmetry.space_group_name_H-M   'P 1'
#
loop_
_entity.id
_entity.type
_entity.pdbx_description
1 polymer ?
#
loop_
_entity_poly.entity_id
_entity_poly.type
_entity_poly.pdbx_seq_one_letter_code
_entity_poly.pdbx_strand_id
1 'polypeptide(L)'
;MTFEALVNAYSADLYRYGFWLCRNQAQAEDLVQETFMRAWKGLDGLKDSKASKAWLFTILRREHARHYSRPSLDLVSMDEMDYESQHFASPASDGAADIEFTQALDALPLDYREPLLLQALGGYSCDEIAGIMQIKSGAVMTRLFRARQKLRLSLESELSTVKVE
;
A
#
# COMPACT_ATOMS: atom_id res chain seq x y z
N MET A 1 1.11 -14.65 20.69
CA MET A 1 0.35 -13.43 20.37
C MET A 1 -1.10 -13.85 20.16
N THR A 2 -2.08 -13.18 20.76
CA THR A 2 -3.50 -13.54 20.55
C THR A 2 -3.98 -12.98 19.21
N PHE A 3 -5.03 -13.57 18.64
CA PHE A 3 -5.63 -13.04 17.41
C PHE A 3 -6.16 -11.62 17.58
N GLU A 4 -6.83 -11.34 18.70
CA GLU A 4 -7.34 -10.01 19.02
C GLU A 4 -6.23 -8.96 19.04
N ALA A 5 -5.05 -9.30 19.57
CA ALA A 5 -3.90 -8.42 19.55
C ALA A 5 -3.39 -8.15 18.12
N LEU A 6 -3.49 -9.12 17.21
CA LEU A 6 -3.14 -8.91 15.79
C LEU A 6 -4.12 -7.97 15.10
N VAL A 7 -5.43 -8.19 15.31
CA VAL A 7 -6.49 -7.36 14.73
C VAL A 7 -6.32 -5.92 15.19
N ASN A 8 -6.22 -5.70 16.49
CA ASN A 8 -6.06 -4.35 17.05
C ASN A 8 -4.76 -3.67 16.60
N ALA A 9 -3.67 -4.42 16.46
CA ALA A 9 -2.39 -3.85 16.06
C ALA A 9 -2.32 -3.47 14.57
N TYR A 10 -2.99 -4.21 13.68
CA TYR A 10 -2.69 -4.15 12.25
C TYR A 10 -3.88 -3.83 11.33
N SER A 11 -5.11 -3.73 11.85
CA SER A 11 -6.30 -3.46 11.01
C SER A 11 -6.18 -2.16 10.21
N ALA A 12 -5.74 -1.07 10.85
CA ALA A 12 -5.59 0.22 10.18
C ALA A 12 -4.53 0.19 9.08
N ASP A 13 -3.37 -0.41 9.36
CA ASP A 13 -2.28 -0.56 8.39
C ASP A 13 -2.68 -1.43 7.19
N LEU A 14 -3.37 -2.55 7.45
CA LEU A 14 -3.87 -3.45 6.42
C LEU A 14 -4.96 -2.77 5.58
N TYR A 15 -5.87 -2.02 6.19
CA TYR A 15 -6.89 -1.25 5.48
C TYR A 15 -6.26 -0.20 4.58
N ARG A 16 -5.32 0.60 5.10
CA ARG A 16 -4.61 1.61 4.30
C ARG A 16 -3.94 1.00 3.08
N TYR A 17 -3.25 -0.13 3.26
CA TYR A 17 -2.60 -0.82 2.15
C TYR A 17 -3.62 -1.45 1.17
N GLY A 18 -4.66 -2.11 1.68
CA GLY A 18 -5.73 -2.72 0.87
C GLY A 18 -6.49 -1.68 0.04
N PHE A 19 -6.84 -0.54 0.64
CA PHE A 19 -7.46 0.58 -0.06
C PHE A 19 -6.58 1.12 -1.18
N TRP A 20 -5.28 1.20 -0.91
CA TRP A 20 -4.30 1.62 -1.91
C TRP A 20 -4.27 0.66 -3.12
N LEU A 21 -4.39 -0.64 -2.88
CA LEU A 21 -4.43 -1.67 -3.92
C LEU A 21 -5.75 -1.65 -4.70
N CYS A 22 -6.89 -1.60 -3.99
CA CYS A 22 -8.23 -1.77 -4.60
C CYS A 22 -8.81 -0.49 -5.18
N ARG A 23 -8.47 0.69 -4.65
CA ARG A 23 -9.14 1.97 -4.98
C ARG A 23 -10.65 1.91 -4.86
N ASN A 24 -11.11 1.20 -3.84
CA ASN A 24 -12.51 1.07 -3.48
C ASN A 24 -12.58 0.70 -2.00
N GLN A 25 -13.37 1.45 -1.23
CA GLN A 25 -13.50 1.24 0.22
C GLN A 25 -14.08 -0.14 0.54
N ALA A 26 -15.20 -0.52 -0.07
CA ALA A 26 -15.84 -1.80 0.21
C ALA A 26 -14.91 -2.98 -0.12
N GLN A 27 -14.22 -2.94 -1.26
CA GLN A 27 -13.25 -3.98 -1.62
C GLN A 27 -12.05 -4.02 -0.65
N ALA A 28 -11.62 -2.88 -0.12
CA ALA A 28 -10.55 -2.82 0.86
C ALA A 28 -10.97 -3.42 2.21
N GLU A 29 -12.18 -3.10 2.68
CA GLU A 29 -12.76 -3.67 3.90
C GLU A 29 -12.91 -5.19 3.77
N ASP A 30 -13.48 -5.66 2.67
CA ASP A 30 -13.63 -7.10 2.37
C ASP A 30 -12.27 -7.81 2.32
N LEU A 31 -11.27 -7.20 1.67
CA LEU A 31 -9.93 -7.74 1.57
C LEU A 31 -9.26 -7.87 2.96
N VAL A 32 -9.44 -6.88 3.84
CA VAL A 32 -8.93 -6.95 5.22
C VAL A 32 -9.65 -8.04 6.00
N GLN A 33 -10.97 -8.17 5.86
CA GLN A 33 -11.72 -9.23 6.52
C GLN A 33 -11.25 -10.62 6.09
N GLU A 34 -11.12 -10.88 4.78
CA GLU A 34 -10.59 -12.15 4.26
C GLU A 34 -9.17 -12.41 4.76
N THR A 35 -8.33 -11.37 4.82
CA THR A 35 -6.98 -11.46 5.37
C THR A 35 -7.00 -11.99 6.80
N PHE A 36 -7.85 -11.43 7.67
CA PHE A 36 -7.97 -11.87 9.06
C PHE A 36 -8.62 -13.25 9.19
N MET A 37 -9.59 -13.60 8.35
CA MET A 37 -10.17 -14.95 8.32
C MET A 37 -9.12 -16.01 7.95
N ARG A 38 -8.22 -15.70 7.01
CA ARG A 38 -7.07 -16.55 6.66
C ARG A 38 -6.05 -16.60 7.79
N ALA A 39 -5.75 -15.47 8.40
CA ALA A 39 -4.84 -15.39 9.52
C ALA A 39 -5.33 -16.21 10.73
N TRP A 40 -6.63 -16.18 11.04
CA TRP A 40 -7.22 -17.00 12.11
C TRP A 40 -6.92 -18.49 11.91
N LYS A 41 -7.12 -19.00 10.69
CA LYS A 41 -6.87 -20.41 10.34
C LYS A 41 -5.39 -20.79 10.38
N GLY A 42 -4.49 -19.84 10.16
CA GLY A 42 -3.04 -20.06 10.09
C GLY A 42 -2.28 -19.64 11.36
N LEU A 43 -2.98 -19.14 12.38
CA LEU A 43 -2.38 -18.47 13.52
C LEU A 43 -1.41 -19.36 14.31
N ASP A 44 -1.76 -20.65 14.46
CA ASP A 44 -0.92 -21.64 15.17
C ASP A 44 0.45 -21.87 14.50
N GLY A 45 0.58 -21.53 13.21
CA GLY A 45 1.83 -21.60 12.47
C GLY A 45 2.76 -20.41 12.70
N LEU A 46 2.27 -19.31 13.30
CA LEU A 46 3.05 -18.10 13.53
C LEU A 46 3.92 -18.24 14.79
N LYS A 47 5.15 -18.69 14.59
CA LYS A 47 6.12 -18.94 15.69
C LYS A 47 6.81 -17.67 16.19
N ASP A 48 6.98 -16.67 15.33
CA ASP A 48 7.65 -15.41 15.67
C ASP A 48 6.66 -14.25 15.59
N SER A 49 6.43 -13.59 16.73
CA SER A 49 5.55 -12.42 16.81
C SER A 49 6.09 -11.22 16.04
N LYS A 50 7.41 -11.12 15.84
CA LYS A 50 8.02 -10.04 15.04
C LYS A 50 7.68 -10.15 13.55
N ALA A 51 7.46 -11.38 13.08
CA ALA A 51 7.10 -11.64 11.69
C ALA A 51 5.60 -11.44 11.39
N SER A 52 4.77 -11.22 12.43
CA SER A 52 3.31 -11.15 12.32
C SER A 52 2.84 -10.09 11.30
N LYS A 53 3.45 -8.91 11.32
CA LYS A 53 3.13 -7.79 10.43
C LYS A 53 3.37 -8.17 8.95
N ALA A 54 4.59 -8.60 8.63
CA ALA A 54 4.97 -9.00 7.27
C ALA A 54 4.15 -10.21 6.78
N TRP A 55 3.84 -11.15 7.68
CA TRP A 55 2.99 -12.31 7.37
C TRP A 55 1.56 -11.90 6.99
N LEU A 56 0.92 -11.01 7.76
CA LEU A 56 -0.43 -10.51 7.45
C LEU A 56 -0.47 -9.78 6.10
N PHE A 57 0.52 -8.93 5.81
CA PHE A 57 0.60 -8.24 4.52
C PHE A 57 0.85 -9.18 3.36
N THR A 58 1.59 -10.27 3.59
CA THR A 58 1.74 -11.34 2.60
C THR A 58 0.41 -12.02 2.30
N ILE A 59 -0.40 -12.31 3.33
CA ILE A 59 -1.75 -12.86 3.15
C ILE A 59 -2.60 -11.87 2.35
N LEU A 60 -2.66 -10.60 2.77
CA LEU A 60 -3.46 -9.57 2.11
C LEU A 60 -3.11 -9.44 0.63
N ARG A 61 -1.82 -9.34 0.30
CA ARG A 61 -1.36 -9.25 -1.09
C ARG A 61 -1.79 -10.47 -1.92
N ARG A 62 -1.72 -11.68 -1.34
CA ARG A 62 -2.13 -12.92 -2.02
C ARG A 62 -3.63 -12.96 -2.26
N GLU A 63 -4.43 -12.53 -1.29
CA GLU A 63 -5.88 -12.46 -1.45
C GLU A 63 -6.27 -11.37 -2.45
N HIS A 64 -5.56 -10.23 -2.45
CA HIS A 64 -5.72 -9.20 -3.48
C HIS A 64 -5.45 -9.77 -4.88
N ALA A 65 -4.34 -10.50 -5.04
CA ALA A 65 -3.98 -11.14 -6.29
C ALA A 65 -5.01 -12.19 -6.73
N ARG A 66 -5.59 -12.93 -5.78
CA ARG A 66 -6.61 -13.96 -6.05
C ARG A 66 -7.92 -13.35 -6.55
N HIS A 67 -8.36 -12.26 -5.93
CA HIS A 67 -9.71 -11.72 -6.11
C HIS A 67 -9.78 -10.55 -7.10
N TYR A 68 -8.72 -9.74 -7.21
CA TYR A 68 -8.78 -8.45 -7.91
C TYR A 68 -7.69 -8.26 -8.98
N SER A 69 -6.71 -9.17 -9.13
CA SER A 69 -5.69 -9.07 -10.21
C SER A 69 -6.14 -9.60 -11.58
N ARG A 70 -7.44 -9.83 -11.80
CA ARG A 70 -7.95 -9.98 -13.16
C ARG A 70 -7.98 -8.58 -13.79
N PRO A 71 -7.46 -8.38 -15.00
CA PRO A 71 -7.56 -7.09 -15.65
C PRO A 71 -9.04 -6.79 -15.89
N SER A 72 -9.63 -5.95 -15.04
CA SER A 72 -10.87 -5.29 -15.40
C SER A 72 -10.51 -4.37 -16.55
N LEU A 73 -11.05 -4.66 -17.73
CA LEU A 73 -11.15 -3.69 -18.81
C LEU A 73 -12.19 -2.64 -18.38
N ASP A 74 -11.90 -1.87 -17.33
CA ASP A 74 -12.78 -0.78 -16.93
C ASP A 74 -12.27 0.52 -17.52
N LEU A 75 -13.00 0.92 -18.57
CA LEU A 75 -13.18 2.30 -18.98
C LEU A 75 -13.61 3.09 -17.73
N VAL A 76 -12.67 3.82 -17.13
CA VAL A 76 -12.98 4.72 -16.02
C VAL A 76 -13.92 5.80 -16.55
N SER A 77 -15.22 5.67 -16.23
CA SER A 77 -16.15 6.80 -16.25
C SER A 77 -15.67 7.81 -15.21
N MET A 78 -15.41 9.05 -15.64
CA MET A 78 -14.88 10.13 -14.80
C MET A 78 -15.86 10.62 -13.70
N ASP A 79 -17.02 10.00 -13.54
CA ASP A 79 -18.15 10.56 -12.77
C ASP A 79 -18.34 10.01 -11.34
N GLU A 80 -17.49 9.10 -10.86
CA GLU A 80 -17.58 8.56 -9.48
C GLU A 80 -16.37 8.93 -8.60
N MET A 81 -15.65 10.00 -8.95
CA MET A 81 -14.51 10.48 -8.17
C MET A 81 -14.91 11.52 -7.12
N ASP A 82 -15.99 11.28 -6.37
CA ASP A 82 -16.25 11.99 -5.11
C ASP A 82 -15.60 11.18 -3.98
N TYR A 83 -14.29 11.03 -4.07
CA TYR A 83 -13.49 10.54 -2.96
C TYR A 83 -13.42 11.67 -1.95
N GLU A 84 -14.28 11.63 -0.93
CA GLU A 84 -14.00 12.31 0.33
C GLU A 84 -12.55 11.99 0.66
N SER A 85 -11.72 13.02 0.59
CA SER A 85 -10.32 12.99 0.94
C SER A 85 -10.20 12.60 2.40
N GLN A 86 -10.21 11.29 2.67
CA GLN A 86 -9.56 10.75 3.85
C GLN A 86 -8.09 11.00 3.62
N HIS A 87 -7.70 12.25 3.92
CA HIS A 87 -6.33 12.69 3.92
C HIS A 87 -5.53 11.61 4.64
N PHE A 88 -4.48 11.13 3.98
CA PHE A 88 -3.43 10.35 4.62
C PHE A 88 -2.62 11.23 5.58
N ALA A 89 -3.30 12.07 6.36
CA ALA A 89 -2.76 13.12 7.17
C ALA A 89 -1.87 12.51 8.25
N SER A 90 -0.58 12.82 8.15
CA SER A 90 0.13 13.21 9.36
C SER A 90 -0.59 14.46 9.90
N PRO A 91 -0.84 14.59 11.21
CA PRO A 91 -1.61 15.72 11.77
C PRO A 91 -0.92 17.10 11.64
N ALA A 92 0.02 17.27 10.71
CA ALA A 92 0.89 18.44 10.56
C ALA A 92 1.10 18.92 9.12
N SER A 93 0.48 18.34 8.09
CA SER A 93 0.70 18.72 6.67
C SER A 93 -0.49 19.49 6.08
N ASP A 94 -0.18 20.59 5.36
CA ASP A 94 -1.12 21.30 4.49
C ASP A 94 -1.71 20.33 3.46
N GLY A 95 -3.05 20.25 3.39
CA GLY A 95 -3.76 19.24 2.59
C GLY A 95 -3.44 19.25 1.09
N ALA A 96 -2.90 20.34 0.54
CA ALA A 96 -2.47 20.42 -0.87
C ALA A 96 -1.21 19.58 -1.15
N ALA A 97 -0.23 19.60 -0.25
CA ALA A 97 1.00 18.81 -0.40
C ALA A 97 0.73 17.29 -0.31
N ASP A 98 -0.27 16.90 0.49
CA ASP A 98 -0.70 15.50 0.60
C ASP A 98 -1.43 15.00 -0.67
N ILE A 99 -2.13 15.89 -1.39
CA ILE A 99 -2.77 15.57 -2.67
C ILE A 99 -1.73 15.37 -3.77
N GLU A 100 -0.78 16.31 -3.92
CA GLU A 100 0.32 16.22 -4.90
C GLU A 100 1.15 14.93 -4.69
N PHE A 101 1.46 14.62 -3.44
CA PHE A 101 2.20 13.39 -3.11
C PHE A 101 1.42 12.12 -3.49
N THR A 102 0.11 12.12 -3.25
CA THR A 102 -0.77 11.00 -3.60
C THR A 102 -0.85 10.82 -5.12
N GLN A 103 -1.00 11.92 -5.88
CA GLN A 103 -1.01 11.88 -7.35
C GLN A 103 0.33 11.39 -7.92
N ALA A 104 1.46 11.86 -7.37
CA ALA A 104 2.79 11.42 -7.79
C ALA A 104 3.01 9.92 -7.51
N LEU A 105 2.48 9.39 -6.40
CA LEU A 105 2.48 7.96 -6.12
C LEU A 105 1.60 7.20 -7.13
N ASP A 106 0.45 7.74 -7.50
CA ASP A 106 -0.49 7.16 -8.46
C ASP A 106 0.05 7.14 -9.89
N ALA A 107 1.03 7.99 -10.21
CA ALA A 107 1.71 7.98 -11.50
C ALA A 107 2.81 6.90 -11.59
N LEU A 108 3.30 6.35 -10.47
CA LEU A 108 4.36 5.33 -10.48
C LEU A 108 3.81 4.00 -11.02
N PRO A 109 4.54 3.26 -11.88
CA PRO A 109 4.19 1.87 -12.17
C PRO A 109 4.07 1.02 -10.88
N LEU A 110 3.10 0.10 -10.83
CA LEU A 110 2.79 -0.71 -9.64
C LEU A 110 4.05 -1.39 -9.04
N ASP A 111 4.93 -1.90 -9.91
CA ASP A 111 6.20 -2.54 -9.54
C ASP A 111 7.16 -1.67 -8.71
N TYR A 112 7.09 -0.35 -8.87
CA TYR A 112 7.88 0.63 -8.11
C TYR A 112 7.11 1.18 -6.92
N ARG A 113 5.81 1.33 -7.11
CA ARG A 113 4.90 1.93 -6.16
C ARG A 113 4.67 1.05 -4.93
N GLU A 114 4.41 -0.23 -5.17
CA GLU A 114 4.09 -1.18 -4.13
C GLU A 114 5.22 -1.39 -3.10
N PRO A 115 6.50 -1.62 -3.47
CA PRO A 115 7.57 -1.72 -2.48
C PRO A 115 7.73 -0.42 -1.69
N LEU A 116 7.47 0.74 -2.31
CA LEU A 116 7.56 2.03 -1.63
C LEU A 116 6.46 2.18 -0.58
N LEU A 117 5.22 1.77 -0.88
CA LEU A 117 4.11 1.77 0.08
C LEU A 117 4.36 0.80 1.22
N LEU A 118 4.86 -0.40 0.93
CA LEU A 118 5.26 -1.37 1.94
C LEU A 118 6.34 -0.80 2.87
N GLN A 119 7.32 -0.07 2.33
CA GLN A 119 8.33 0.59 3.15
C GLN A 119 7.76 1.77 3.96
N ALA A 120 6.97 2.65 3.34
CA ALA A 120 6.52 3.90 3.95
C ALA A 120 5.38 3.70 4.97
N LEU A 121 4.38 2.88 4.64
CA LEU A 121 3.24 2.60 5.52
C LEU A 121 3.52 1.40 6.43
N GLY A 122 4.16 0.36 5.87
CA GLY A 122 4.42 -0.88 6.59
C GLY A 122 5.68 -0.85 7.46
N GLY A 123 6.63 0.05 7.20
CA GLY A 123 7.91 0.11 7.92
C GLY A 123 8.82 -1.08 7.64
N TYR A 124 8.60 -1.81 6.55
CA TYR A 124 9.31 -3.05 6.26
C TYR A 124 10.74 -2.83 5.75
N SER A 125 11.61 -3.75 6.14
CA SER A 125 12.95 -3.90 5.55
C SER A 125 12.85 -4.42 4.10
N CYS A 126 13.92 -4.21 3.32
CA CYS A 126 14.00 -4.73 1.96
C CYS A 126 13.80 -6.26 1.88
N ASP A 127 14.25 -6.99 2.89
CA ASP A 127 14.14 -8.46 2.94
C ASP A 127 12.72 -8.92 3.26
N GLU A 128 12.01 -8.23 4.16
CA GLU A 128 10.59 -8.50 4.41
C GLU A 128 9.74 -8.16 3.19
N ILE A 129 10.01 -7.03 2.53
CA ILE A 129 9.34 -6.66 1.28
C ILE A 129 9.62 -7.72 0.22
N ALA A 130 10.85 -8.23 0.11
CA ALA A 130 11.18 -9.31 -0.81
C ALA A 130 10.33 -10.57 -0.55
N GLY A 131 10.11 -10.93 0.72
CA GLY A 131 9.22 -12.00 1.13
C GLY A 131 7.75 -11.76 0.78
N ILE A 132 7.23 -10.55 1.06
CA ILE A 132 5.85 -10.16 0.74
C ILE A 132 5.60 -10.18 -0.76
N MET A 133 6.53 -9.58 -1.53
CA MET A 133 6.44 -9.43 -2.98
C MET A 133 6.84 -10.68 -3.75
N GLN A 134 7.44 -11.69 -3.09
CA GLN A 134 8.00 -12.89 -3.71
C GLN A 134 9.04 -12.58 -4.82
N ILE A 135 9.92 -11.61 -4.56
CA ILE A 135 11.03 -11.24 -5.45
C ILE A 135 12.37 -11.22 -4.69
N LYS A 136 13.49 -11.03 -5.39
CA LYS A 136 14.82 -10.94 -4.74
C LYS A 136 14.98 -9.59 -4.02
N SER A 137 15.64 -9.58 -2.85
CA SER A 137 15.94 -8.35 -2.09
C SER A 137 16.69 -7.29 -2.92
N GLY A 138 17.64 -7.70 -3.77
CA GLY A 138 18.30 -6.79 -4.72
C GLY A 138 17.33 -6.13 -5.73
N ALA A 139 16.28 -6.83 -6.15
CA ALA A 139 15.23 -6.27 -7.00
C ALA A 139 14.38 -5.25 -6.23
N VAL A 140 14.07 -5.51 -4.95
CA VAL A 140 13.39 -4.54 -4.06
C VAL A 140 14.20 -3.26 -3.94
N MET A 141 15.51 -3.36 -3.63
CA MET A 141 16.38 -2.20 -3.51
C MET A 141 16.40 -1.36 -4.79
N THR A 142 16.51 -2.01 -5.94
CA THR A 142 16.50 -1.35 -7.25
C THR A 142 15.16 -0.67 -7.53
N ARG A 143 14.05 -1.35 -7.24
CA ARG A 143 12.69 -0.80 -7.41
C ARG A 143 12.45 0.40 -6.51
N LEU A 144 12.84 0.32 -5.23
CA LEU A 144 12.74 1.41 -4.27
C LEU A 144 13.58 2.63 -4.68
N PHE A 145 14.81 2.40 -5.14
CA PHE A 145 15.67 3.48 -5.64
C PHE A 145 15.02 4.19 -6.83
N ARG A 146 14.55 3.43 -7.83
CA ARG A 146 13.85 3.98 -9.00
C ARG A 146 12.54 4.68 -8.64
N ALA A 147 11.79 4.14 -7.68
CA ALA A 147 10.56 4.76 -7.19
C ALA A 147 10.83 6.15 -6.60
N ARG A 148 11.81 6.25 -5.70
CA ARG A 148 12.22 7.53 -5.10
C ARG A 148 12.73 8.53 -6.13
N GLN A 149 13.51 8.08 -7.10
CA GLN A 149 14.00 8.95 -8.17
C GLN A 149 12.83 9.50 -9.01
N LYS A 150 11.87 8.67 -9.38
CA LYS A 150 10.68 9.08 -10.14
C LYS A 150 9.81 10.06 -9.35
N LEU A 151 9.57 9.81 -8.07
CA LEU A 151 8.83 10.77 -7.22
C LEU A 151 9.52 12.11 -7.13
N ARG A 152 10.83 12.12 -6.87
CA ARG A 152 11.62 13.35 -6.81
C ARG A 152 11.48 14.17 -8.09
N LEU A 153 11.60 13.52 -9.26
CA LEU A 153 11.45 14.21 -10.55
C LEU A 153 10.04 14.75 -10.77
N SER A 154 8.99 14.02 -10.37
CA SER A 154 7.60 14.47 -10.48
C SER A 154 7.36 15.72 -9.63
N LEU A 155 7.78 15.68 -8.36
CA LEU A 155 7.59 16.78 -7.43
C LEU A 155 8.45 18.01 -7.78
N GLU A 156 9.67 17.81 -8.31
CA GLU A 156 10.52 18.92 -8.78
C GLU A 156 9.99 19.59 -10.04
N SER A 157 9.37 18.82 -10.95
CA SER A 157 8.72 19.36 -12.15
C SER A 157 7.55 20.27 -11.76
N GLU A 158 6.72 19.85 -10.81
CA GLU A 158 5.54 20.60 -10.37
C GLU A 158 5.90 21.87 -9.58
N LEU A 159 6.93 21.82 -8.74
CA LEU A 159 7.49 23.00 -8.06
C LEU A 159 8.07 24.03 -9.03
N SER A 160 8.47 23.62 -10.23
CA SER A 160 8.97 24.53 -11.27
C SER A 160 7.85 25.22 -12.05
N THR A 161 6.69 24.57 -12.20
CA THR A 161 5.50 25.16 -12.83
C THR A 161 4.81 26.21 -11.95
N VAL A 162 4.82 26.05 -10.63
CA VAL A 162 4.20 27.02 -9.69
C VAL A 162 4.98 28.34 -9.56
N LYS A 163 6.27 28.37 -9.93
CA LYS A 163 7.12 29.57 -9.84
C LYS A 163 7.05 30.50 -11.05
N VAL A 164 6.28 30.17 -12.08
CA VAL A 164 6.23 30.92 -13.35
C VAL A 164 4.98 31.81 -13.46
N GLU A 165 4.12 31.84 -12.44
CA GLU A 165 2.97 32.76 -12.36
C GLU A 165 3.22 33.96 -11.44
#